data_AF-A0A401WTX4-F1
#
_entry.id   AF-A0A401WTX4-F1
#
_cell.length_a   1.000
_cell.length_b   1.000
_cell.length_c   1.000
_cell.angle_alpha   90.00
_cell.angle_beta   90.00
_cell.angle_gamma   90.00
#
_symmetry.space_group_name_H-M   'P 1'
#
loop_
_entity.id
_entity.type
_entity.pdbx_description
1 polymer ?
#
loop_
_entity_poly.entity_id
_entity_poly.type
_entity_poly.pdbx_seq_one_letter_code
_entity_poly.pdbx_strand_id
1 'polypeptide(L)'
;MIILATLLIISGTIGLVSAFIVSLDDGREEIVQAISYVVIAIAVFDVAKYFIEEEVLRPKEKQSLSEARVSLTKFMTTIIIAVFIEGLVGVFERSGKAPEDILFPAALLIVATFMVVALGVYQKFSVSAEGEKKEKNIAE
;
A
#
# COMPACT_ATOMS: atom_id res chain seq x y z
N MET A 1 12.04 -9.40 -5.90
CA MET A 1 11.32 -8.70 -4.81
C MET A 1 11.97 -8.90 -3.46
N ILE A 2 12.29 -10.14 -3.04
CA ILE A 2 13.01 -10.39 -1.77
C ILE A 2 14.33 -9.59 -1.68
N ILE A 3 15.17 -9.64 -2.72
CA ILE A 3 16.44 -8.88 -2.77
C ILE A 3 16.22 -7.36 -2.63
N LEU A 4 15.16 -6.81 -3.25
CA LEU A 4 14.83 -5.40 -3.17
C LEU A 4 14.39 -5.00 -1.75
N ALA A 5 13.52 -5.79 -1.12
CA ALA A 5 13.11 -5.56 0.26
C ALA A 5 14.30 -5.64 1.23
N THR A 6 15.20 -6.62 1.03
CA THR A 6 16.43 -6.73 1.82
C THR A 6 17.34 -5.53 1.64
N LEU A 7 17.52 -5.03 0.41
CA LEU A 7 18.32 -3.83 0.14
C LEU A 7 17.74 -2.59 0.82
N LEU A 8 16.42 -2.37 0.74
CA LEU A 8 15.76 -1.24 1.40
C LEU A 8 15.94 -1.26 2.93
N ILE A 9 15.79 -2.43 3.54
CA ILE A 9 16.01 -2.62 4.99
C ILE A 9 17.47 -2.27 5.34
N ILE A 10 18.44 -2.78 4.57
CA ILE A 10 19.86 -2.48 4.79
C ILE A 10 20.13 -0.98 4.66
N SER A 11 19.65 -0.34 3.60
CA SER A 11 19.82 1.11 3.38
C SER A 11 19.25 1.95 4.52
N GLY A 12 18.04 1.65 5.00
CA GLY A 12 17.45 2.34 6.14
C GLY A 12 18.19 2.11 7.45
N THR A 13 18.72 0.90 7.66
CA THR A 13 19.52 0.58 8.85
C THR A 13 20.86 1.33 8.84
N ILE A 14 21.52 1.43 7.68
CA ILE A 14 22.77 2.18 7.52
C ILE A 14 22.54 3.68 7.80
N GLY A 15 21.50 4.28 7.20
CA GLY A 15 21.16 5.70 7.40
C GLY A 15 20.90 6.02 8.88
N LEU A 16 20.14 5.15 9.56
CA LEU A 16 19.87 5.29 10.99
C LEU A 16 21.16 5.25 11.83
N VAL A 17 22.04 4.27 11.59
CA VAL A 17 23.31 4.14 12.32
C VAL A 17 24.23 5.34 12.07
N SER A 18 24.32 5.84 10.84
CA SER A 18 25.12 7.05 10.55
C SER A 18 24.59 8.28 11.27
N ALA A 19 23.27 8.43 11.37
CA ALA A 19 22.64 9.55 12.05
C ALA A 19 23.01 9.61 13.54
N PHE A 20 23.07 8.45 14.21
CA PHE A 20 23.50 8.34 15.61
C PHE A 20 24.99 8.69 15.83
N ILE A 21 25.83 8.58 14.81
CA ILE A 21 27.27 8.84 14.90
C ILE A 21 27.61 10.32 14.63
N VAL A 22 26.84 11.02 13.79
CA VAL A 22 27.21 12.36 13.26
C VAL A 22 26.60 13.53 14.05
N SER A 23 25.29 13.56 14.32
CA SER A 23 24.63 14.55 15.21
C SER A 23 23.12 14.31 15.37
N LEU A 24 22.56 14.70 16.53
CA LEU A 24 21.14 14.52 16.87
C LEU A 24 20.17 15.41 16.07
N ASP A 25 20.62 16.57 15.55
CA ASP A 25 19.77 17.47 14.75
C ASP A 25 19.47 16.90 13.34
N ASP A 26 20.43 16.21 12.71
CA ASP A 26 20.22 15.44 11.47
C ASP A 26 19.46 14.12 11.72
N GLY A 27 19.39 13.68 12.97
CA GLY A 27 18.74 12.43 13.36
C GLY A 27 17.27 12.36 12.98
N ARG A 28 16.54 13.49 12.98
CA ARG A 28 15.11 13.49 12.66
C ARG A 28 14.84 13.17 11.18
N GLU A 29 15.61 13.74 10.26
CA GLU A 29 15.42 13.51 8.81
C GLU A 29 15.77 12.07 8.45
N GLU A 30 16.88 11.56 8.98
CA GLU A 30 17.32 10.17 8.80
C GLU A 30 16.36 9.14 9.40
N ILE A 31 15.77 9.42 10.58
CA ILE A 31 14.73 8.56 11.17
C ILE A 31 13.49 8.52 10.27
N VAL A 32 13.04 9.66 9.77
CA VAL A 32 11.88 9.72 8.88
C VAL A 32 12.18 8.99 7.56
N GLN A 33 13.37 9.16 7.00
CA GLN A 33 13.81 8.44 5.80
C GLN A 33 13.92 6.93 6.01
N ALA A 34 14.42 6.48 7.17
CA ALA A 34 14.45 5.07 7.54
C ALA A 34 13.04 4.48 7.65
N ILE A 35 12.10 5.22 8.24
CA ILE A 35 10.68 4.83 8.27
C ILE A 35 10.14 4.70 6.84
N SER A 36 10.44 5.63 5.93
CA SER A 36 10.05 5.52 4.52
C SER A 36 10.56 4.23 3.88
N TYR A 37 11.84 3.89 4.08
CA TYR A 37 12.39 2.64 3.53
C TYR A 37 11.70 1.39 4.10
N VAL A 38 11.37 1.38 5.38
CA VAL A 38 10.64 0.27 6.02
C VAL A 38 9.22 0.16 5.44
N VAL A 39 8.53 1.27 5.23
CA VAL A 39 7.19 1.30 4.63
C VAL A 39 7.21 0.75 3.21
N ILE A 40 8.15 1.21 2.38
CA ILE A 40 8.32 0.71 1.01
C ILE A 40 8.65 -0.79 1.04
N ALA A 41 9.51 -1.25 1.95
CA ALA A 41 9.85 -2.66 2.07
C ALA A 41 8.63 -3.52 2.43
N ILE A 42 7.78 -3.08 3.37
CA ILE A 42 6.53 -3.76 3.74
C ILE A 42 5.58 -3.82 2.55
N ALA A 43 5.40 -2.71 1.82
CA ALA A 43 4.54 -2.67 0.65
C ALA A 43 5.00 -3.65 -0.46
N VAL A 44 6.32 -3.69 -0.73
CA VAL A 44 6.90 -4.64 -1.69
C VAL A 44 6.71 -6.09 -1.22
N PHE A 45 6.83 -6.35 0.07
CA PHE A 45 6.63 -7.69 0.63
C PHE A 45 5.18 -8.15 0.50
N ASP A 46 4.21 -7.28 0.79
CA ASP A 46 2.79 -7.61 0.65
C ASP A 46 2.41 -7.90 -0.80
N VAL A 47 2.94 -7.10 -1.75
CA VAL A 47 2.78 -7.36 -3.19
C VAL A 47 3.41 -8.70 -3.57
N ALA A 48 4.63 -8.98 -3.10
CA ALA A 48 5.29 -10.25 -3.39
C ALA A 48 4.53 -11.46 -2.86
N LYS A 49 4.00 -11.37 -1.64
CA LYS A 49 3.17 -12.39 -1.04
C LYS A 49 1.92 -12.64 -1.88
N TYR A 50 1.24 -11.57 -2.32
CA TYR A 50 0.09 -11.68 -3.21
C TYR A 50 0.41 -12.45 -4.50
N PHE A 51 1.49 -12.08 -5.19
CA PHE A 51 1.90 -12.76 -6.42
C PHE A 51 2.23 -14.24 -6.19
N ILE A 52 2.90 -14.57 -5.09
CA ILE A 52 3.20 -15.96 -4.74
C ILE A 52 1.91 -16.75 -4.47
N GLU A 53 1.00 -16.21 -3.67
CA GLU A 53 -0.28 -16.87 -3.36
C GLU A 53 -1.15 -17.06 -4.62
N GLU A 54 -1.18 -16.08 -5.51
CA GLU A 54 -2.06 -16.05 -6.67
C GLU A 54 -1.49 -16.78 -7.89
N GLU A 55 -0.21 -16.59 -8.24
CA GLU A 55 0.38 -17.19 -9.44
C GLU A 55 1.05 -18.54 -9.21
N VAL A 56 1.65 -18.75 -8.02
CA VAL A 56 2.44 -19.96 -7.74
C VAL A 56 1.61 -21.00 -6.99
N LEU A 57 0.89 -20.61 -5.94
CA LEU A 57 0.15 -21.55 -5.09
C LEU A 57 -1.27 -21.86 -5.60
N ARG A 58 -1.88 -20.96 -6.38
CA ARG A 58 -3.20 -21.16 -6.98
C ARG A 58 -3.11 -21.29 -8.51
N PRO A 59 -2.59 -22.40 -9.05
CA PRO A 59 -2.65 -22.65 -10.48
C PRO A 59 -4.12 -22.67 -10.95
N LYS A 60 -4.33 -22.05 -12.10
CA LYS A 60 -5.55 -21.52 -12.76
C LYS A 60 -6.79 -22.41 -12.92
N GLU A 61 -6.99 -23.47 -12.14
CA GLU A 61 -8.00 -24.46 -12.53
C GLU A 61 -9.45 -24.07 -12.24
N LYS A 62 -9.79 -23.36 -11.15
CA LYS A 62 -11.16 -22.86 -10.90
C LYS A 62 -11.22 -21.67 -9.93
N GLN A 63 -10.63 -20.52 -10.27
CA GLN A 63 -10.98 -19.30 -9.51
C GLN A 63 -12.41 -18.89 -9.87
N SER A 64 -13.31 -18.93 -8.89
CA SER A 64 -14.63 -18.32 -9.08
C SER A 64 -14.49 -16.82 -9.30
N LEU A 65 -15.38 -16.21 -10.08
CA LEU A 65 -15.40 -14.75 -10.28
C LEU A 65 -15.48 -13.99 -8.93
N SER A 66 -16.08 -14.62 -7.91
CA SER A 66 -16.16 -14.09 -6.55
C SER A 66 -14.79 -14.08 -5.85
N GLU A 67 -14.03 -15.17 -5.96
CA GLU A 67 -12.67 -15.25 -5.41
C GLU A 67 -11.70 -14.26 -6.08
N ALA A 68 -11.77 -14.11 -7.41
CA ALA A 68 -10.95 -13.14 -8.13
C ALA A 68 -11.23 -11.70 -7.65
N ARG A 69 -12.50 -11.36 -7.39
CA ARG A 69 -12.89 -10.06 -6.84
C ARG A 69 -12.37 -9.84 -5.42
N VAL A 70 -12.45 -10.85 -4.57
CA VAL A 70 -11.91 -10.78 -3.19
C VAL A 70 -10.40 -10.59 -3.22
N SER A 71 -9.69 -11.32 -4.08
CA SER A 71 -8.24 -11.20 -4.27
C SER A 71 -7.86 -9.79 -4.73
N LEU A 72 -8.53 -9.29 -5.76
CA LEU A 72 -8.33 -7.92 -6.26
C LEU A 72 -8.63 -6.85 -5.20
N THR A 73 -9.71 -7.02 -4.43
CA THR A 73 -10.07 -6.08 -3.36
C THR A 73 -9.01 -6.04 -2.26
N LYS A 74 -8.46 -7.20 -1.87
CA LYS A 74 -7.36 -7.28 -0.92
C LYS A 74 -6.12 -6.56 -1.46
N PHE A 75 -5.75 -6.84 -2.71
CA PHE A 75 -4.61 -6.20 -3.37
C PHE A 75 -4.75 -4.67 -3.41
N MET A 76 -5.91 -4.17 -3.86
CA MET A 76 -6.18 -2.73 -3.90
C MET A 76 -6.16 -2.11 -2.50
N THR A 77 -6.66 -2.81 -1.49
CA THR A 77 -6.64 -2.35 -0.10
C THR A 77 -5.19 -2.18 0.40
N THR A 78 -4.31 -3.15 0.13
CA THR A 78 -2.88 -3.04 0.46
C THR A 78 -2.23 -1.83 -0.19
N ILE A 79 -2.48 -1.58 -1.48
CA ILE A 79 -1.94 -0.40 -2.18
C ILE A 79 -2.45 0.89 -1.54
N ILE A 80 -3.75 0.98 -1.24
CA ILE A 80 -4.35 2.15 -0.61
C ILE A 80 -3.69 2.45 0.75
N ILE A 81 -3.49 1.41 1.58
CA ILE A 81 -2.81 1.54 2.87
C ILE A 81 -1.39 2.06 2.67
N ALA A 82 -0.64 1.53 1.69
CA ALA A 82 0.72 1.99 1.40
C ALA A 82 0.75 3.48 0.99
N VAL A 83 -0.17 3.93 0.12
CA VAL A 83 -0.27 5.33 -0.29
C VAL A 83 -0.62 6.25 0.89
N PHE A 84 -1.51 5.82 1.79
CA PHE A 84 -1.81 6.58 3.02
C PHE A 84 -0.56 6.73 3.90
N ILE A 85 0.17 5.65 4.13
CA ILE A 85 1.37 5.70 4.97
C ILE A 85 2.43 6.59 4.31
N GLU A 86 2.65 6.46 3.00
CA GLU A 86 3.59 7.30 2.26
C GLU A 86 3.21 8.79 2.34
N GLY A 87 1.93 9.11 2.17
CA GLY A 87 1.43 10.48 2.32
C GLY A 87 1.65 11.02 3.74
N LEU A 88 1.39 10.21 4.78
CA LEU A 88 1.61 10.61 6.18
C LEU A 88 3.09 10.83 6.49
N VAL A 89 3.96 9.90 6.08
CA VAL A 89 5.41 10.01 6.26
C VAL A 89 5.95 11.24 5.52
N GLY A 90 5.48 11.47 4.30
CA GLY A 90 5.84 12.65 3.51
C GLY A 90 5.44 13.97 4.16
N VAL A 91 4.27 14.02 4.84
CA VAL A 91 3.86 15.18 5.65
C VAL A 91 4.84 15.40 6.80
N PHE A 92 5.22 14.35 7.54
CA PHE A 92 6.15 14.45 8.66
C PHE A 92 7.56 14.90 8.24
N GLU A 93 8.05 14.40 7.10
CA GLU A 93 9.34 14.78 6.51
C GLU A 93 9.39 16.27 6.16
N ARG A 94 8.26 16.84 5.72
CA ARG A 94 8.17 18.21 5.21
C ARG A 94 7.57 19.21 6.21
N SER A 95 7.02 18.74 7.34
CA SER A 95 6.35 19.57 8.37
C SER A 95 7.23 20.63 9.03
N GLY A 96 8.56 20.56 8.90
CA GLY A 96 9.51 21.56 9.43
C GLY A 96 10.22 22.37 8.35
N LYS A 97 9.88 22.17 7.07
CA LYS A 97 10.44 22.88 5.91
C LYS A 97 9.51 24.03 5.51
N ALA A 98 9.48 24.41 4.23
CA ALA A 98 8.58 25.46 3.78
C ALA A 98 7.11 24.95 3.78
N PRO A 99 6.11 25.79 4.10
CA PRO A 99 4.70 25.37 4.12
C PRO A 99 4.22 24.77 2.79
N GLU A 100 4.82 25.21 1.68
CA GLU A 100 4.54 24.72 0.33
C GLU A 100 4.97 23.25 0.10
N ASP A 101 5.95 22.74 0.84
CA ASP A 101 6.43 21.36 0.68
C ASP A 101 5.39 20.32 1.15
N ILE A 102 4.47 20.69 2.04
CA ILE A 102 3.43 19.80 2.57
C ILE A 102 2.31 19.54 1.54
N LEU A 103 2.20 20.37 0.50
CA LEU A 103 1.11 20.29 -0.49
C LEU A 103 1.09 18.96 -1.24
N PHE A 104 2.25 18.45 -1.67
CA PHE A 104 2.31 17.19 -2.42
C PHE A 104 1.91 15.98 -1.54
N PRO A 105 2.48 15.78 -0.33
CA PRO A 105 2.00 14.75 0.59
C PRO A 105 0.52 14.89 0.97
N ALA A 106 0.02 16.11 1.18
CA ALA A 106 -1.40 16.33 1.46
C ALA A 106 -2.29 15.94 0.27
N ALA A 107 -1.88 16.25 -0.96
CA ALA A 107 -2.57 15.83 -2.16
C ALA A 107 -2.58 14.30 -2.31
N LEU A 108 -1.50 13.61 -1.96
CA LEU A 108 -1.47 12.13 -1.91
C LEU A 108 -2.51 11.56 -0.95
N LEU A 109 -2.70 12.16 0.23
CA LEU A 109 -3.73 11.73 1.19
C LEU A 109 -5.17 11.93 0.65
N ILE A 110 -5.38 13.02 -0.10
CA ILE A 110 -6.66 13.26 -0.79
C ILE A 110 -6.89 12.17 -1.85
N VAL A 111 -5.88 11.87 -2.67
CA VAL A 111 -5.94 10.80 -3.68
C VAL A 111 -6.23 9.45 -3.02
N ALA A 112 -5.54 9.10 -1.93
CA ALA A 112 -5.75 7.87 -1.19
C ALA A 112 -7.20 7.75 -0.67
N THR A 113 -7.78 8.86 -0.20
CA THR A 113 -9.18 8.92 0.21
C THR A 113 -10.13 8.66 -0.95
N PHE A 114 -9.88 9.25 -2.12
CA PHE A 114 -10.64 8.95 -3.34
C PHE A 114 -10.49 7.49 -3.77
N MET A 115 -9.31 6.88 -3.60
CA MET A 115 -9.14 5.44 -3.87
C MET A 115 -9.99 4.57 -2.96
N VAL A 116 -10.13 4.91 -1.67
CA VAL A 116 -11.04 4.21 -0.74
C VAL A 116 -12.49 4.34 -1.22
N VAL A 117 -12.91 5.55 -1.57
CA VAL A 117 -14.28 5.79 -2.06
C VAL A 117 -14.54 5.01 -3.36
N ALA A 118 -13.61 5.06 -4.31
CA ALA A 118 -13.71 4.32 -5.56
C ALA A 118 -13.76 2.80 -5.33
N LEU A 119 -12.97 2.28 -4.39
CA LEU A 119 -13.00 0.87 -4.01
C LEU A 119 -14.35 0.49 -3.35
N GLY A 120 -14.89 1.36 -2.49
CA GLY A 120 -16.22 1.17 -1.89
C GLY A 120 -17.34 1.15 -2.93
N VAL A 121 -17.29 2.05 -3.92
CA VAL A 121 -18.22 2.08 -5.05
C VAL A 121 -18.09 0.81 -5.91
N TYR A 122 -16.86 0.38 -6.21
CA TYR A 122 -16.59 -0.85 -6.95
C TYR A 122 -17.16 -2.09 -6.23
N GLN A 123 -16.97 -2.18 -4.91
CA GLN A 123 -17.51 -3.28 -4.11
C GLN A 123 -19.04 -3.29 -4.14
N LYS A 124 -19.69 -2.12 -4.00
CA LYS A 124 -21.15 -2.01 -4.08
C LYS A 124 -21.69 -2.56 -5.40
N PHE A 125 -21.12 -2.15 -6.53
CA PHE A 125 -21.56 -2.64 -7.84
C PHE A 125 -21.25 -4.13 -8.06
N SER A 126 -20.11 -4.60 -7.57
CA SER A 126 -19.76 -6.03 -7.63
C SER A 126 -20.73 -6.92 -6.87
N VAL A 127 -21.18 -6.51 -5.68
CA VAL A 127 -22.13 -7.26 -4.85
C VAL A 127 -23.54 -7.23 -5.47
N SER A 128 -23.98 -6.08 -5.99
CA SER A 128 -25.27 -5.96 -6.68
C SER A 128 -25.39 -6.90 -7.88
N ALA A 129 -24.33 -7.08 -8.66
CA ALA A 129 -24.32 -7.97 -9.82
C ALA A 129 -24.42 -9.48 -9.46
N GLU A 130 -24.03 -9.88 -8.25
CA GLU A 130 -24.22 -11.26 -7.76
C GLU A 130 -25.65 -11.49 -7.24
N GLY A 131 -26.25 -10.47 -6.60
CA GLY A 131 -27.64 -10.52 -6.14
C GLY A 131 -28.62 -10.80 -7.27
N GLU A 132 -28.50 -10.05 -8.37
CA GLU A 132 -29.36 -10.23 -9.57
C GLU A 132 -29.14 -11.59 -10.27
N LYS A 133 -27.91 -12.11 -10.29
CA LYS A 133 -27.62 -13.44 -10.88
C LYS A 133 -28.20 -14.59 -10.06
N LYS A 134 -28.19 -14.48 -8.73
CA LYS A 134 -28.81 -15.48 -7.85
C LYS A 134 -30.33 -15.51 -8.02
N GLU A 135 -30.95 -14.35 -8.15
CA GLU A 135 -32.40 -14.21 -8.31
C GLU A 135 -32.87 -14.79 -9.67
N LYS A 136 -32.10 -14.58 -10.75
CA LYS A 136 -32.36 -15.22 -12.05
C LYS A 136 -32.23 -16.75 -12.04
N ASN A 137 -31.23 -17.30 -11.35
CA ASN A 137 -31.05 -18.76 -11.25
C ASN A 137 -32.10 -19.47 -10.37
N ILE A 138 -32.88 -18.73 -9.57
CA ILE A 138 -33.98 -19.28 -8.76
C ILE A 138 -35.32 -19.17 -9.51
N ALA A 139 -35.40 -18.30 -10.52
CA ALA A 139 -36.58 -18.10 -11.35
C ALA A 139 -36.65 -19.00 -12.60
N GLU A 140 -35.57 -19.72 -12.93
CA GLU A 140 -35.51 -20.81 -13.92
C GLU A 140 -35.63 -22.19 -13.24
#